data_AF-A0A525WM53-F1
#
_entry.id   AF-A0A525WM53-F1
#
_cell.length_a   1.000
_cell.length_b   1.000
_cell.length_c   1.000
_cell.angle_alpha   90.00
_cell.angle_beta   90.00
_cell.angle_gamma   90.00
#
_symmetry.space_group_name_H-M   'P 1'
#
loop_
_entity.id
_entity.type
_entity.pdbx_description
1 polymer ?
#
loop_
_entity_poly.entity_id
_entity_poly.type
_entity_poly.pdbx_seq_one_letter_code
_entity_poly.pdbx_strand_id
1 'polypeptide(L)' 'MSDKLHNLLRLPGLALTRLDGALAQPVNEFVRDSAIQRFEFTFELFWKSLKAYAEESGVEAY' A
#
# COMPACT_ATOMS: atom_id res chain seq x y z
N MET A 1 -5.31 18.10 8.26
CA MET A 1 -4.70 17.02 7.49
C MET A 1 -3.68 17.64 6.56
N SER A 2 -2.39 17.39 6.80
CA SER A 2 -1.31 17.89 5.94
C SER A 2 -1.47 17.39 4.49
N ASP A 3 -1.06 18.20 3.50
CA ASP A 3 -1.02 17.77 2.09
C ASP A 3 -0.20 16.48 1.91
N LYS A 4 0.83 16.30 2.73
CA LYS A 4 1.64 15.08 2.79
C LYS A 4 0.81 13.87 3.22
N LEU A 5 0.00 14.01 4.26
CA LEU A 5 -0.84 12.92 4.77
C LEU A 5 -1.96 12.58 3.78
N HIS A 6 -2.57 13.59 3.15
CA HIS A 6 -3.57 13.37 2.11
C HIS A 6 -3.02 12.55 0.94
N ASN A 7 -1.79 12.86 0.49
CA ASN A 7 -1.14 12.08 -0.56
C ASN A 7 -0.81 10.65 -0.09
N LEU A 8 -0.26 10.48 1.12
CA LEU A 8 0.05 9.16 1.67
C LEU A 8 -1.19 8.27 1.74
N LEU A 9 -2.31 8.77 2.26
CA LEU A 9 -3.55 8.00 2.42
C LEU A 9 -4.16 7.52 1.09
N ARG A 10 -3.81 8.13 -0.04
CA ARG A 10 -4.28 7.72 -1.38
C ARG A 10 -3.44 6.61 -2.01
N LEU A 11 -2.16 6.51 -1.65
CA LEU A 11 -1.22 5.57 -2.28
C LEU A 11 -1.59 4.09 -2.06
N PRO A 12 -2.06 3.65 -0.88
CA PRO A 12 -2.48 2.26 -0.67
C PRO A 12 -3.60 1.83 -1.62
N GLY A 13 -4.57 2.71 -1.89
CA GLY A 13 -5.66 2.42 -2.82
C GLY A 13 -5.17 2.17 -4.25
N LEU A 14 -4.22 3.00 -4.73
CA LEU A 14 -3.60 2.81 -6.03
C LEU A 14 -2.76 1.52 -6.10
N ALA A 15 -2.06 1.18 -5.02
CA ALA A 15 -1.29 -0.05 -4.91
C ALA A 15 -2.21 -1.29 -4.94
N LEU A 16 -3.35 -1.22 -4.25
CA LEU A 16 -4.36 -2.28 -4.25
C LEU A 16 -4.93 -2.53 -5.65
N THR A 17 -5.28 -1.47 -6.39
CA THR A 17 -5.73 -1.61 -7.80
C THR A 17 -4.67 -2.29 -8.68
N ARG A 18 -3.38 -2.02 -8.45
CA ARG A 18 -2.30 -2.70 -9.18
C ARG A 18 -2.12 -4.16 -8.78
N LEU A 19 -2.35 -4.48 -7.50
CA LEU A 19 -2.37 -5.85 -7.01
C LEU A 19 -3.53 -6.63 -7.64
N ASP A 20 -4.73 -6.07 -7.66
CA ASP A 20 -5.91 -6.67 -8.31
C ASP A 20 -5.63 -6.97 -9.79
N GLY A 21 -4.99 -6.02 -10.49
CA GLY A 21 -4.60 -6.21 -11.88
C GLY A 21 -3.61 -7.36 -12.11
N ALA A 22 -2.69 -7.61 -11.16
CA ALA A 22 -1.75 -8.73 -11.22
C ALA A 22 -2.45 -10.07 -10.90
N LEU A 23 -3.36 -10.08 -9.92
CA LEU A 23 -4.12 -11.27 -9.53
C LEU A 23 -5.11 -11.72 -10.62
N ALA A 24 -5.55 -10.80 -11.48
CA ALA A 24 -6.40 -11.11 -12.63
C ALA A 24 -5.64 -11.76 -13.82
N GLN A 25 -4.31 -11.82 -13.79
CA GLN A 25 -3.53 -12.41 -14.88
C GLN A 25 -3.48 -13.95 -14.78
N PRO A 26 -3.35 -14.66 -15.91
CA PRO A 26 -3.10 -16.10 -15.90
C PRO A 26 -1.88 -16.45 -15.04
N VAL A 27 -2.05 -17.43 -14.15
CA VAL A 27 -1.01 -17.80 -13.19
C VAL A 27 0.18 -18.44 -13.89
N ASN A 28 1.36 -17.89 -13.62
CA ASN A 28 2.66 -18.49 -13.88
C ASN A 28 3.64 -18.05 -12.78
N GLU A 29 4.88 -18.54 -12.82
CA GLU A 29 5.91 -18.22 -11.81
C GLU A 29 6.18 -16.71 -11.71
N PHE A 30 6.32 -16.02 -12.84
CA PHE A 30 6.58 -14.57 -12.87
C PHE A 30 5.39 -13.75 -12.37
N VAL A 31 4.16 -14.15 -12.70
CA VAL A 31 2.93 -13.49 -12.22
C VAL A 31 2.78 -13.70 -10.72
N ARG A 32 3.13 -14.89 -10.20
CA ARG A 32 3.14 -15.15 -8.76
C ARG A 32 4.12 -14.24 -8.03
N ASP A 33 5.36 -14.15 -8.49
CA ASP A 33 6.38 -13.29 -7.88
C ASP A 33 5.97 -11.81 -7.95
N SER A 34 5.45 -11.40 -9.11
CA SER A 34 4.90 -10.07 -9.36
C SER A 34 3.73 -9.71 -8.43
N ALA A 35 2.88 -10.68 -8.09
CA ALA A 35 1.77 -10.51 -7.14
C ALA A 35 2.26 -10.44 -5.68
N ILE A 36 3.22 -11.29 -5.28
CA ILE A 36 3.85 -11.26 -3.94
C ILE A 36 4.49 -9.89 -3.71
N GLN A 37 5.30 -9.42 -4.66
CA GLN A 37 5.95 -8.12 -4.55
C GLN A 37 4.95 -6.95 -4.45
N ARG A 38 3.84 -7.01 -5.20
CA ARG A 38 2.77 -5.98 -5.12
C ARG A 38 2.03 -6.02 -3.79
N PHE A 39 1.83 -7.20 -3.23
CA PHE A 39 1.27 -7.35 -1.89
C PHE A 39 2.18 -6.70 -0.84
N GLU A 40 3.48 -7.00 -0.86
CA GLU A 40 4.47 -6.42 0.06
C GLU A 40 4.49 -4.88 -0.05
N PHE A 41 4.52 -4.34 -1.27
CA PHE A 41 4.45 -2.89 -1.49
C PHE A 41 3.13 -2.28 -0.99
N THR A 42 2.01 -2.95 -1.22
CA THR A 42 0.69 -2.48 -0.75
C THR A 42 0.66 -2.42 0.77
N PHE A 43 1.17 -3.46 1.44
CA PHE A 43 1.27 -3.52 2.89
C PHE A 43 2.19 -2.43 3.45
N GLU A 44 3.36 -2.22 2.85
CA GLU A 44 4.30 -1.17 3.27
C GLU A 44 3.68 0.23 3.15
N LEU A 45 2.99 0.52 2.04
CA LEU A 45 2.29 1.79 1.85
C LEU A 45 1.14 1.97 2.85
N PHE A 46 0.38 0.91 3.13
CA PHE A 46 -0.66 0.93 4.14
C PHE A 46 -0.08 1.27 5.51
N TRP A 47 0.99 0.59 5.93
CA TRP A 47 1.63 0.84 7.21
C TRP A 47 2.16 2.27 7.33
N LYS A 48 2.87 2.78 6.30
CA LYS A 48 3.35 4.18 6.28
C LYS A 48 2.22 5.19 6.39
N SER A 49 1.09 4.92 5.74
CA SER A 49 -0.08 5.79 5.77
C SER A 49 -0.74 5.78 7.16
N LEU A 50 -0.88 4.59 7.76
CA LEU A 50 -1.41 4.42 9.11
C LEU A 50 -0.54 5.10 10.16
N LYS A 51 0.79 4.91 10.07
CA LYS A 51 1.76 5.56 10.96
C LYS A 51 1.68 7.08 10.84
N ALA A 52 1.69 7.62 9.63
CA ALA A 52 1.58 9.07 9.43
C ALA A 52 0.25 9.64 9.97
N TYR A 53 -0.86 8.91 9.83
CA TYR A 53 -2.14 9.30 10.41
C TYR A 53 -2.12 9.27 11.94
N ALA A 54 -1.54 8.22 12.54
CA ALA A 54 -1.39 8.10 13.98
C ALA A 54 -0.55 9.24 14.56
N GLU A 55 0.60 9.52 13.95
CA GLU A 55 1.50 10.61 14.36
C GLU A 55 0.84 11.99 14.26
N GLU A 56 0.07 12.27 13.19
CA GLU A 56 -0.69 13.52 13.07
C GLU A 56 -1.84 13.60 14.09
N SER A 57 -2.31 12.45 14.57
CA SER A 57 -3.32 12.34 15.64
C SER A 57 -2.73 12.39 17.06
N GLY A 58 -1.41 12.55 17.20
CA GLY A 58 -0.72 12.57 18.49
C GLY A 58 -0.49 11.19 19.10
N VAL A 59 -0.64 10.11 18.32
CA VAL A 59 -0.37 8.73 18.73
C VAL A 59 1.00 8.31 18.17
N GLU A 60 1.89 7.89 19.05
CA GLU A 60 3.19 7.35 18.66
C GLU A 60 3.03 5.93 18.08
N ALA A 61 3.59 5.69 16.90
CA ALA A 61 3.57 4.39 16.23
C ALA A 61 5.00 3.94 15.91
N TYR A 62 5.41 2.79 16.43
CA TYR A 62 6.76 2.22 16.28
C TYR A 62 6.86 1.38 15.00
#